data_AF-A0AA38WES6-F1
#
_entry.id   AF-A0AA38WES6-F1
#
_cell.length_a   1.000
_cell.length_b   1.000
_cell.length_c   1.000
_cell.angle_alpha   90.00
_cell.angle_beta   90.00
_cell.angle_gamma   90.00
#
_symmetry.space_group_name_H-M   'P 1'
#
loop_
_entity.id
_entity.type
_entity.pdbx_description
1 polymer ?
#
loop_
_entity_poly.entity_id
_entity_poly.type
_entity_poly.pdbx_seq_one_letter_code
_entity_poly.pdbx_strand_id
1 'polypeptide(L)'
;MNKEHERSLDLVPSSSTMAEQYDDSALEGVAANVKLLLKLVLDHRDACQNQTHKNDGRRMLRVAGMMTILDMVRTRIQKCQSFRMTRGVSDDVKDKGSLTETESVAVVDDKDQKLKRELSGSIAARKSLEIMCSSLGKEKEIMMGELARKAHELAEMEDHVNNLKAQNGMLLEKVKDFAEVHEPKHKEAQGNTALQVRNKSLADQLMRSLNGYRIMKRKLAEAHEENFLMQSTMEEIGIKVGVSLEKIRKYRQNHDEHSEELADIEEGISELEHMLKCLDVGDRKQGIKKVESSPKIAAPKPIAA
;
A
#
# COMPACT_ATOMS: atom_id res chain seq x y z
N MET A 1 -21.96 36.93 -56.82
CA MET A 1 -22.57 35.60 -57.10
C MET A 1 -23.43 35.28 -55.88
N ASN A 2 -24.71 35.65 -55.79
CA ASN A 2 -25.93 35.04 -56.38
C ASN A 2 -25.87 33.50 -56.32
N LYS A 3 -26.86 32.72 -55.83
CA LYS A 3 -28.26 32.91 -55.41
C LYS A 3 -28.71 31.64 -54.65
N GLU A 4 -29.80 31.79 -53.89
CA GLU A 4 -30.61 30.77 -53.17
C GLU A 4 -31.31 29.75 -54.08
N HIS A 5 -31.80 28.62 -53.49
CA HIS A 5 -33.10 27.91 -53.66
C HIS A 5 -32.95 26.46 -53.12
N GLU A 6 -33.47 26.05 -51.96
CA GLU A 6 -34.85 25.78 -51.50
C GLU A 6 -35.48 24.44 -51.98
N ARG A 7 -36.07 23.71 -51.01
CA ARG A 7 -37.07 22.57 -51.03
C ARG A 7 -36.52 21.13 -50.98
N SER A 8 -36.80 20.26 -49.99
CA SER A 8 -37.93 19.92 -49.09
C SER A 8 -38.83 18.77 -49.59
N LEU A 9 -39.16 17.86 -48.64
CA LEU A 9 -40.17 16.76 -48.62
C LEU A 9 -39.76 15.45 -49.36
N ASP A 10 -40.01 14.22 -48.90
CA ASP A 10 -40.89 13.72 -47.85
C ASP A 10 -40.58 12.25 -47.45
N LEU A 11 -41.18 11.85 -46.34
CA LEU A 11 -41.24 10.55 -45.63
C LEU A 11 -41.41 9.27 -46.46
N VAL A 12 -40.77 8.16 -46.05
CA VAL A 12 -41.38 6.84 -45.72
C VAL A 12 -40.42 6.02 -44.81
N PRO A 13 -40.90 5.38 -43.72
CA PRO A 13 -40.10 4.54 -42.83
C PRO A 13 -40.07 3.07 -43.27
N SER A 14 -38.92 2.39 -43.14
CA SER A 14 -38.80 0.94 -43.24
C SER A 14 -37.64 0.51 -42.35
N SER A 15 -37.92 0.11 -41.11
CA SER A 15 -38.24 -1.25 -40.68
C SER A 15 -36.99 -1.98 -40.18
N SER A 16 -37.03 -2.26 -38.86
CA SER A 16 -36.47 -3.44 -38.22
C SER A 16 -34.97 -3.72 -38.39
N THR A 17 -34.18 -3.18 -37.46
CA THR A 17 -33.18 -4.00 -36.76
C THR A 17 -33.25 -3.65 -35.28
N MET A 18 -34.14 -4.35 -34.57
CA MET A 18 -34.02 -4.60 -33.15
C MET A 18 -32.75 -5.44 -32.93
N ALA A 19 -31.58 -4.79 -33.01
CA ALA A 19 -30.36 -5.36 -32.49
C ALA A 19 -30.48 -5.27 -30.96
N GLU A 20 -30.62 -6.44 -30.35
CA GLU A 20 -30.67 -6.69 -28.93
C GLU A 20 -29.70 -5.77 -28.17
N GLN A 21 -30.23 -4.71 -27.55
CA GLN A 21 -29.62 -4.14 -26.36
C GLN A 21 -29.78 -5.18 -25.25
N TYR A 22 -28.97 -6.24 -25.33
CA TYR A 22 -28.68 -7.07 -24.18
C TYR A 22 -28.20 -6.16 -23.06
N ASP A 23 -28.62 -6.46 -21.85
CA ASP A 23 -28.33 -5.72 -20.62
C ASP A 23 -26.82 -5.82 -20.28
N ASP A 24 -26.00 -5.20 -21.12
CA ASP A 24 -24.53 -5.30 -21.15
C ASP A 24 -23.96 -4.76 -19.84
N SER A 25 -24.64 -3.80 -19.24
CA SER A 25 -24.36 -3.24 -17.91
C SER A 25 -24.43 -4.29 -16.78
N ALA A 26 -25.35 -5.25 -16.85
CA ALA A 26 -25.49 -6.30 -15.84
C ALA A 26 -24.41 -7.39 -16.02
N LEU A 27 -24.07 -7.71 -17.27
CA LEU A 27 -23.04 -8.67 -17.62
C LEU A 27 -21.62 -8.13 -17.39
N GLU A 28 -21.41 -6.82 -17.59
CA GLU A 28 -20.19 -6.09 -17.26
C GLU A 28 -19.86 -6.21 -15.77
N GLY A 29 -20.88 -6.08 -14.91
CA GLY A 29 -20.76 -6.29 -13.48
C GLY A 29 -20.37 -7.73 -13.08
N VAL A 30 -20.72 -8.73 -13.89
CA VAL A 30 -20.28 -10.12 -13.70
C VAL A 30 -18.83 -10.28 -14.16
N ALA A 31 -18.50 -9.73 -15.34
CA ALA A 31 -17.15 -9.79 -15.90
C ALA A 31 -16.11 -9.12 -14.99
N ALA A 32 -16.44 -7.98 -14.37
CA ALA A 32 -15.57 -7.31 -13.40
C ALA A 32 -15.27 -8.19 -12.17
N ASN A 33 -16.30 -8.84 -11.62
CA ASN A 33 -16.14 -9.75 -10.48
C ASN A 33 -15.31 -10.98 -10.85
N VAL A 34 -15.50 -11.54 -12.05
CA VAL A 34 -14.69 -12.68 -12.54
C VAL A 34 -13.23 -12.28 -12.72
N LYS A 35 -12.94 -11.08 -13.26
CA LYS A 35 -11.58 -10.54 -13.36
C LYS A 35 -10.93 -10.38 -11.98
N LEU A 36 -11.68 -9.89 -10.99
CA LEU A 36 -11.19 -9.75 -9.62
C LEU A 36 -10.88 -11.12 -8.99
N LEU A 37 -11.75 -12.12 -9.20
CA LEU A 37 -11.53 -13.49 -8.74
C LEU A 37 -10.25 -14.09 -9.33
N LEU A 38 -10.05 -13.95 -10.64
CA LEU A 38 -8.83 -14.40 -11.33
C LEU A 38 -7.58 -13.77 -10.73
N LYS A 39 -7.60 -12.46 -10.47
CA LYS A 39 -6.49 -11.76 -9.83
C LYS A 39 -6.22 -12.32 -8.42
N LEU A 40 -7.26 -12.50 -7.61
CA LEU A 40 -7.12 -13.03 -6.26
C LEU A 40 -6.56 -14.46 -6.24
N VAL A 41 -6.95 -15.29 -7.22
CA VAL A 41 -6.46 -16.66 -7.39
C VAL A 41 -4.98 -16.67 -7.75
N LEU A 42 -4.53 -15.76 -8.61
CA LEU A 42 -3.11 -15.59 -8.94
C LEU A 42 -2.30 -15.12 -7.72
N ASP A 43 -2.76 -14.06 -7.03
CA ASP A 43 -2.11 -13.56 -5.81
C ASP A 43 -2.06 -14.62 -4.69
N HIS A 44 -3.06 -15.51 -4.65
CA HIS A 44 -3.08 -16.64 -3.72
C HIS A 44 -2.11 -17.76 -4.11
N ARG A 45 -2.00 -18.07 -5.41
CA ARG A 45 -1.07 -19.06 -5.96
C ARG A 45 0.38 -18.64 -5.70
N ASP A 46 0.74 -17.40 -6.01
CA ASP A 46 2.10 -16.88 -5.82
C ASP A 46 2.48 -16.88 -4.33
N ALA A 47 1.53 -16.56 -3.46
CA ALA A 47 1.74 -16.64 -2.02
C ALA A 47 1.85 -18.07 -1.47
N CYS A 48 1.24 -19.07 -2.13
CA CYS A 48 1.40 -20.47 -1.76
C CYS A 48 2.72 -21.07 -2.25
N GLN A 49 3.28 -20.53 -3.34
CA GLN A 49 4.51 -21.03 -3.96
C GLN A 49 5.78 -20.54 -3.23
N ASN A 50 5.70 -19.39 -2.54
CA ASN A 50 6.78 -18.88 -1.69
C ASN A 50 6.72 -19.54 -0.30
N GLN A 51 7.50 -20.62 -0.15
CA GLN A 51 7.43 -21.64 0.90
C GLN A 51 7.95 -21.20 2.30
N THR A 52 7.71 -19.96 2.73
CA THR A 52 8.24 -19.44 4.03
C THR A 52 7.19 -19.36 5.14
N HIS A 53 5.88 -19.41 4.83
CA HIS A 53 4.82 -19.30 5.84
C HIS A 53 3.75 -20.37 5.66
N LYS A 54 3.89 -21.49 6.37
CA LYS A 54 2.96 -22.64 6.32
C LYS A 54 1.55 -22.37 6.85
N ASN A 55 1.27 -21.19 7.40
CA ASN A 55 -0.08 -20.76 7.77
C ASN A 55 -0.12 -19.24 7.95
N ASP A 56 -0.31 -18.52 6.85
CA ASP A 56 -0.52 -17.08 6.89
C ASP A 56 -2.03 -16.79 7.03
N GLY A 57 -2.44 -16.02 8.04
CA GLY A 57 -3.82 -15.53 8.15
C GLY A 57 -4.30 -14.80 6.88
N ARG A 58 -3.38 -14.24 6.09
CA ARG A 58 -3.69 -13.66 4.77
C ARG A 58 -4.09 -14.69 3.72
N ARG A 59 -3.70 -15.96 3.85
CA ARG A 59 -4.18 -17.05 2.99
C ARG A 59 -5.67 -17.31 3.25
N MET A 60 -6.07 -17.41 4.51
CA MET A 60 -7.48 -17.56 4.88
C MET A 60 -8.30 -16.35 4.44
N LEU A 61 -7.77 -15.13 4.63
CA LEU A 61 -8.42 -13.90 4.16
C LEU A 61 -8.61 -13.87 2.63
N ARG A 62 -7.62 -14.33 1.86
CA ARG A 62 -7.72 -14.45 0.40
C ARG A 62 -8.78 -15.47 -0.01
N VAL A 63 -8.81 -16.64 0.61
CA VAL A 63 -9.83 -17.68 0.33
C VAL A 63 -11.23 -17.18 0.68
N ALA A 64 -11.39 -16.49 1.82
CA ALA A 64 -12.66 -15.85 2.18
C ALA A 64 -13.08 -14.80 1.13
N GLY A 65 -12.14 -13.98 0.66
CA GLY A 65 -12.38 -13.02 -0.43
C GLY A 65 -12.83 -13.68 -1.74
N MET A 66 -12.23 -14.81 -2.13
CA MET A 66 -12.67 -15.58 -3.31
C MET A 66 -14.12 -16.06 -3.17
N MET A 67 -14.47 -16.57 -1.98
CA MET A 67 -15.83 -17.06 -1.69
C MET A 67 -16.87 -15.95 -1.81
N THR A 68 -16.59 -14.77 -1.24
CA THR A 68 -17.47 -13.60 -1.36
C THR A 68 -17.67 -13.17 -2.80
N ILE A 69 -16.60 -13.14 -3.61
CA ILE A 69 -16.70 -12.76 -5.02
C ILE A 69 -17.53 -13.78 -5.82
N LEU A 70 -17.37 -15.08 -5.54
CA LEU A 70 -18.20 -16.13 -6.14
C LEU A 70 -19.68 -15.99 -5.80
N ASP A 71 -20.01 -15.64 -4.55
CA ASP A 71 -21.40 -15.39 -4.15
C ASP A 71 -21.97 -14.14 -4.82
N MET A 72 -21.17 -13.08 -5.01
CA MET A 72 -21.57 -11.90 -5.77
C MET A 72 -21.83 -12.23 -7.25
N VAL A 73 -20.98 -13.05 -7.87
CA VAL A 73 -21.18 -13.53 -9.25
C VAL A 73 -22.47 -14.36 -9.34
N ARG A 74 -22.67 -15.33 -8.45
CA ARG A 74 -23.88 -16.16 -8.40
C ARG A 74 -25.14 -15.31 -8.27
N THR A 75 -25.15 -14.35 -7.34
CA THR A 75 -26.30 -13.47 -7.10
C THR A 75 -26.62 -12.61 -8.31
N ARG A 76 -25.60 -12.08 -9.01
CA ARG A 76 -25.80 -11.27 -10.21
C ARG A 76 -26.31 -12.10 -11.39
N ILE A 77 -25.76 -13.30 -11.59
CA ILE A 77 -26.23 -14.23 -12.63
C ILE A 77 -27.69 -14.62 -12.37
N GLN A 78 -28.04 -14.95 -11.13
CA GLN A 78 -29.41 -15.32 -10.76
C GLN A 78 -30.40 -14.18 -11.04
N LYS A 79 -30.03 -12.92 -10.72
CA LYS A 79 -30.84 -11.73 -11.05
C LYS A 79 -31.01 -11.55 -12.56
N CYS A 80 -29.96 -11.79 -13.36
CA CYS A 80 -30.02 -11.71 -14.82
C CYS A 80 -30.89 -12.82 -15.44
N GLN A 81 -30.99 -13.99 -14.78
CA GLN A 81 -31.80 -15.11 -15.23
C GLN A 81 -33.28 -15.00 -14.81
N SER A 82 -33.57 -14.46 -13.63
CA SER A 82 -34.96 -14.24 -13.16
C SER A 82 -35.74 -13.26 -14.03
N PHE A 83 -35.05 -12.36 -14.75
CA PHE A 83 -35.68 -11.45 -15.71
C PHE A 83 -36.10 -12.13 -17.02
N ARG A 84 -35.58 -13.33 -17.32
CA ARG A 84 -35.87 -14.07 -18.56
C ARG A 84 -37.07 -15.02 -18.47
N MET A 85 -37.60 -15.31 -17.27
CA MET A 85 -38.68 -16.29 -17.11
C MET A 85 -40.11 -15.73 -17.14
N THR A 86 -40.32 -14.41 -17.23
CA THR A 86 -41.66 -13.81 -17.18
C THR A 86 -42.27 -13.45 -18.55
N ARG A 87 -41.65 -13.85 -19.68
CA ARG A 87 -42.16 -13.58 -21.04
C ARG A 87 -42.46 -14.85 -21.84
N GLY A 88 -43.28 -15.75 -21.30
CA GLY A 88 -43.79 -16.89 -22.05
C GLY A 88 -45.14 -17.38 -21.52
N VAL A 89 -46.09 -17.57 -22.45
CA VAL A 89 -47.42 -18.20 -22.32
C VAL A 89 -48.54 -17.22 -21.87
N SER A 90 -49.11 -16.42 -22.79
CA SER A 90 -50.24 -16.70 -23.70
C SER A 90 -51.62 -16.57 -23.01
N ASP A 91 -52.24 -15.40 -23.19
CA ASP A 91 -53.67 -15.16 -22.98
C ASP A 91 -54.48 -15.92 -24.04
N ASP A 92 -55.43 -16.73 -23.58
CA ASP A 92 -56.44 -17.39 -24.42
C ASP A 92 -57.79 -16.72 -24.14
N VAL A 93 -58.06 -15.62 -24.84
CA VAL A 93 -59.36 -14.92 -24.79
C VAL A 93 -60.33 -15.63 -25.71
N LYS A 94 -61.30 -16.33 -25.12
CA LYS A 94 -62.46 -16.91 -25.80
C LYS A 94 -63.68 -16.02 -25.53
N ASP A 95 -64.03 -15.19 -26.50
CA ASP A 95 -65.32 -14.48 -26.49
C ASP A 95 -66.27 -15.15 -27.50
N LYS A 96 -67.42 -15.60 -27.02
CA LYS A 96 -68.52 -16.20 -27.79
C LYS A 96 -69.75 -15.32 -27.58
N GLY A 97 -70.24 -14.71 -28.66
CA GLY A 97 -71.38 -13.81 -28.62
C GLY A 97 -72.77 -14.47 -28.47
N SER A 98 -73.78 -13.62 -28.28
CA SER A 98 -75.17 -13.77 -28.74
C SER A 98 -75.86 -12.40 -28.72
N LEU A 99 -76.36 -11.85 -29.84
CA LEU A 99 -77.74 -11.99 -30.36
C LEU A 99 -78.82 -11.60 -29.32
N THR A 100 -79.51 -10.47 -29.48
CA THR A 100 -80.79 -10.31 -30.22
C THR A 100 -81.40 -8.92 -29.99
N GLU A 101 -81.89 -8.32 -31.08
CA GLU A 101 -82.87 -7.23 -31.10
C GLU A 101 -84.21 -7.70 -30.52
N THR A 102 -84.89 -6.88 -29.71
CA THR A 102 -86.33 -6.60 -29.87
C THR A 102 -86.73 -5.36 -29.06
N GLU A 103 -87.09 -4.29 -29.74
CA GLU A 103 -87.87 -3.19 -29.19
C GLU A 103 -89.33 -3.60 -29.02
N SER A 104 -89.92 -3.37 -27.84
CA SER A 104 -91.36 -3.16 -27.74
C SER A 104 -91.77 -2.36 -26.48
N VAL A 105 -92.22 -1.13 -26.72
CA VAL A 105 -93.48 -0.52 -26.23
C VAL A 105 -93.65 -0.19 -24.72
N ALA A 106 -93.76 1.13 -24.50
CA ALA A 106 -94.68 1.89 -23.64
C ALA A 106 -94.44 2.04 -22.11
N VAL A 107 -94.04 3.27 -21.73
CA VAL A 107 -94.61 4.18 -20.70
C VAL A 107 -95.11 3.58 -19.37
N VAL A 108 -94.53 2.46 -18.99
CA VAL A 108 -94.33 2.03 -17.61
C VAL A 108 -92.81 2.06 -17.43
N ASP A 109 -92.31 2.16 -16.21
CA ASP A 109 -90.92 1.78 -15.88
C ASP A 109 -89.83 2.88 -15.81
N ASP A 110 -90.06 4.20 -15.90
CA ASP A 110 -88.93 5.14 -15.64
C ASP A 110 -88.48 5.08 -14.16
N LYS A 111 -89.44 4.96 -13.23
CA LYS A 111 -89.17 4.73 -11.81
C LYS A 111 -88.58 3.35 -11.53
N ASP A 112 -89.08 2.30 -12.18
CA ASP A 112 -88.59 0.94 -11.97
C ASP A 112 -87.22 0.71 -12.64
N GLN A 113 -86.94 1.30 -13.81
CA GLN A 113 -85.60 1.34 -14.39
C GLN A 113 -84.64 2.16 -13.53
N LYS A 114 -85.10 3.26 -12.94
CA LYS A 114 -84.31 4.05 -11.98
C LYS A 114 -84.00 3.23 -10.73
N LEU A 115 -84.98 2.53 -10.15
CA LEU A 115 -84.80 1.64 -9.00
C LEU A 115 -83.86 0.46 -9.32
N LYS A 116 -83.98 -0.16 -10.51
CA LYS A 116 -83.05 -1.21 -10.99
C LYS A 116 -81.62 -0.66 -11.10
N ARG A 117 -81.45 0.55 -11.65
CA ARG A 117 -80.14 1.23 -11.74
C ARG A 117 -79.58 1.54 -10.35
N GLU A 118 -80.38 2.11 -9.45
CA GLU A 118 -79.96 2.40 -8.07
C GLU A 118 -79.60 1.13 -7.30
N LEU A 119 -80.39 0.05 -7.43
CA LEU A 119 -80.09 -1.25 -6.83
C LEU A 119 -78.78 -1.84 -7.40
N SER A 120 -78.59 -1.78 -8.72
CA SER A 120 -77.34 -2.24 -9.35
C SER A 120 -76.13 -1.42 -8.87
N GLY A 121 -76.29 -0.10 -8.73
CA GLY A 121 -75.28 0.80 -8.19
C GLY A 121 -74.98 0.52 -6.73
N SER A 122 -76.00 0.24 -5.92
CA SER A 122 -75.86 -0.15 -4.52
C SER A 122 -75.12 -1.49 -4.36
N ILE A 123 -75.45 -2.49 -5.19
CA ILE A 123 -74.75 -3.77 -5.21
C ILE A 123 -73.29 -3.60 -5.63
N ALA A 124 -73.02 -2.76 -6.65
CA ALA A 124 -71.65 -2.45 -7.08
C ALA A 124 -70.86 -1.73 -5.97
N ALA A 125 -71.47 -0.75 -5.31
CA ALA A 125 -70.86 -0.04 -4.18
C ALA A 125 -70.55 -0.99 -3.02
N ARG A 126 -71.47 -1.91 -2.69
CA ARG A 126 -71.25 -2.93 -1.65
C ARG A 126 -70.10 -3.87 -1.99
N LYS A 127 -70.03 -4.37 -3.23
CA LYS A 127 -68.91 -5.21 -3.69
C LYS A 127 -67.58 -4.47 -3.65
N SER A 128 -67.57 -3.19 -4.05
CA SER A 128 -66.38 -2.34 -3.96
C SER A 128 -65.91 -2.18 -2.51
N LEU A 129 -66.83 -1.92 -1.58
CA LEU A 129 -66.53 -1.83 -0.15
C LEU A 129 -65.99 -3.15 0.41
N GLU A 130 -66.57 -4.28 0.02
CA GLU A 130 -66.11 -5.62 0.43
C GLU A 130 -64.67 -5.91 -0.04
N ILE A 131 -64.35 -5.53 -1.29
CA ILE A 131 -62.99 -5.62 -1.82
C ILE A 131 -62.04 -4.73 -1.02
N MET A 132 -62.42 -3.47 -0.75
CA MET A 132 -61.58 -2.54 0.03
C MET A 132 -61.32 -3.03 1.46
N CYS A 133 -62.35 -3.53 2.16
CA CYS A 133 -62.18 -4.10 3.49
C CYS A 133 -61.26 -5.33 3.47
N SER A 134 -61.37 -6.17 2.43
CA SER A 134 -60.52 -7.34 2.25
C SER A 134 -59.06 -6.95 1.94
N SER A 135 -58.83 -5.95 1.08
CA SER A 135 -57.48 -5.47 0.77
C SER A 135 -56.83 -4.79 1.96
N LEU A 136 -57.59 -3.98 2.70
CA LEU A 136 -57.11 -3.32 3.92
C LEU A 136 -56.75 -4.32 5.01
N GLY A 137 -57.49 -5.41 5.15
CA GLY A 137 -57.16 -6.51 6.05
C GLY A 137 -55.81 -7.16 5.71
N LYS A 138 -55.55 -7.43 4.42
CA LYS A 138 -54.26 -7.98 3.95
C LYS A 138 -53.11 -7.00 4.16
N GLU A 139 -53.32 -5.71 3.88
CA GLU A 139 -52.29 -4.68 4.10
C GLU A 139 -51.94 -4.55 5.59
N LYS A 140 -52.95 -4.60 6.48
CA LYS A 140 -52.74 -4.64 7.93
C LYS A 140 -51.90 -5.85 8.35
N GLU A 141 -52.16 -7.03 7.79
CA GLU A 141 -51.39 -8.24 8.08
C GLU A 141 -49.93 -8.13 7.62
N ILE A 142 -49.71 -7.60 6.41
CA ILE A 142 -48.35 -7.32 5.89
C ILE A 142 -47.62 -6.35 6.82
N MET A 143 -48.26 -5.24 7.21
CA MET A 143 -47.66 -4.23 8.08
C MET A 143 -47.32 -4.80 9.47
N MET A 144 -48.19 -5.64 10.05
CA MET A 144 -47.88 -6.34 11.30
C MET A 144 -46.67 -7.27 11.14
N GLY A 145 -46.58 -8.00 10.04
CA GLY A 145 -45.43 -8.85 9.73
C GLY A 145 -44.12 -8.07 9.56
N GLU A 146 -44.17 -6.91 8.91
CA GLU A 146 -43.02 -6.01 8.78
C GLU A 146 -42.60 -5.42 10.11
N LEU A 147 -43.57 -4.99 10.94
CA LEU A 147 -43.29 -4.46 12.26
C LEU A 147 -42.66 -5.52 13.17
N ALA A 148 -43.17 -6.76 13.15
CA ALA A 148 -42.60 -7.87 13.90
C ALA A 148 -41.16 -8.18 13.45
N ARG A 149 -40.91 -8.18 12.14
CA ARG A 149 -39.56 -8.36 11.59
C ARG A 149 -38.62 -7.25 12.04
N LYS A 150 -39.06 -5.99 11.99
CA LYS A 150 -38.26 -4.83 12.43
C LYS A 150 -37.99 -4.84 13.94
N ALA A 151 -38.97 -5.26 14.74
CA ALA A 151 -38.78 -5.43 16.18
C ALA A 151 -37.72 -6.50 16.48
N HIS A 152 -37.73 -7.61 15.72
CA HIS A 152 -36.72 -8.65 15.86
C HIS A 152 -35.32 -8.18 15.42
N GLU A 153 -35.20 -7.52 14.27
CA GLU A 153 -33.93 -6.93 13.80
C GLU A 153 -33.34 -5.93 14.82
N LEU A 154 -34.19 -5.13 15.46
CA LEU A 154 -33.77 -4.19 16.51
C LEU A 154 -33.27 -4.92 17.76
N ALA A 155 -33.95 -5.99 18.19
CA ALA A 155 -33.52 -6.79 19.34
C ALA A 155 -32.16 -7.45 19.09
N GLU A 156 -31.94 -8.01 17.90
CA GLU A 156 -30.63 -8.56 17.52
C GLU A 156 -29.54 -7.48 17.55
N MET A 157 -29.82 -6.29 17.02
CA MET A 157 -28.85 -5.18 17.04
C MET A 157 -28.52 -4.73 18.47
N GLU A 158 -29.51 -4.70 19.36
CA GLU A 158 -29.32 -4.39 20.78
C GLU A 158 -28.40 -5.41 21.45
N ASP A 159 -28.57 -6.70 21.18
CA ASP A 159 -27.66 -7.75 21.67
C ASP A 159 -26.23 -7.57 21.16
N HIS A 160 -26.04 -7.21 19.89
CA HIS A 160 -24.71 -6.90 19.34
C HIS A 160 -24.08 -5.70 20.05
N VAL A 161 -24.85 -4.65 20.30
CA VAL A 161 -24.39 -3.46 21.05
C VAL A 161 -24.02 -3.84 22.48
N ASN A 162 -24.81 -4.67 23.14
CA ASN A 162 -24.54 -5.13 24.50
C ASN A 162 -23.27 -5.98 24.57
N ASN A 163 -23.06 -6.88 23.60
CA ASN A 163 -21.83 -7.66 23.48
C ASN A 163 -20.59 -6.77 23.28
N LEU A 164 -20.68 -5.76 22.41
CA LEU A 164 -19.59 -4.79 22.19
C LEU A 164 -19.32 -3.95 23.45
N LYS A 165 -20.36 -3.51 24.16
CA LYS A 165 -20.20 -2.81 25.45
C LYS A 165 -19.49 -3.68 26.49
N ALA A 166 -19.85 -4.96 26.59
CA ALA A 166 -19.19 -5.90 27.49
C ALA A 166 -17.71 -6.11 27.12
N GLN A 167 -17.40 -6.28 25.83
CA GLN A 167 -16.01 -6.38 25.35
C GLN A 167 -15.20 -5.12 25.65
N ASN A 168 -15.77 -3.94 25.39
CA ASN A 168 -15.12 -2.67 25.70
C ASN A 168 -14.90 -2.51 27.21
N GLY A 169 -15.84 -2.96 28.04
CA GLY A 169 -15.68 -3.01 29.51
C GLY A 169 -14.49 -3.87 29.92
N MET A 170 -14.39 -5.10 29.42
CA MET A 170 -13.26 -5.99 29.69
C MET A 170 -11.92 -5.41 29.21
N LEU A 171 -11.89 -4.80 28.02
CA LEU A 171 -10.69 -4.15 27.50
C LEU A 171 -10.27 -2.96 28.36
N LEU A 172 -11.25 -2.15 28.81
CA LEU A 172 -10.99 -1.03 29.69
C LEU A 172 -10.44 -1.48 31.06
N GLU A 173 -10.99 -2.56 31.61
CA GLU A 173 -10.48 -3.17 32.84
C GLU A 173 -9.04 -3.66 32.65
N LYS A 174 -8.75 -4.40 31.58
CA LYS A 174 -7.37 -4.81 31.25
C LYS A 174 -6.43 -3.62 31.12
N VAL A 175 -6.85 -2.55 30.45
CA VAL A 175 -6.03 -1.33 30.31
C VAL A 175 -5.76 -0.70 31.66
N LYS A 176 -6.74 -0.69 32.58
CA LYS A 176 -6.55 -0.23 33.96
C LYS A 176 -5.60 -1.15 34.72
N ASP A 177 -5.73 -2.46 34.60
CA ASP A 177 -4.80 -3.42 35.22
C ASP A 177 -3.38 -3.21 34.72
N PHE A 178 -3.19 -3.02 33.40
CA PHE A 178 -1.89 -2.67 32.83
C PHE A 178 -1.38 -1.33 33.37
N ALA A 179 -2.24 -0.32 33.45
CA ALA A 179 -1.87 0.97 34.02
C ALA A 179 -1.50 0.87 35.51
N GLU A 180 -2.18 0.04 36.31
CA GLU A 180 -1.88 -0.18 37.73
C GLU A 180 -0.61 -1.04 37.93
N VAL A 181 -0.35 -2.00 37.05
CA VAL A 181 0.90 -2.77 37.01
C VAL A 181 2.09 -1.90 36.59
N HIS A 182 1.85 -0.94 35.69
CA HIS A 182 2.86 0.00 35.16
C HIS A 182 2.88 1.37 35.86
N GLU A 183 1.99 1.61 36.83
CA GLU A 183 2.15 2.71 37.77
C GLU A 183 3.49 2.48 38.44
N PRO A 184 4.44 3.43 38.34
CA PRO A 184 5.78 3.24 38.83
C PRO A 184 5.71 3.11 40.35
N LYS A 185 5.63 1.86 40.83
CA LYS A 185 5.93 1.54 42.22
C LYS A 185 7.27 2.19 42.46
N HIS A 186 7.31 3.17 43.35
CA HIS A 186 8.46 4.03 43.65
C HIS A 186 9.78 3.30 44.00
N LYS A 187 9.80 1.96 43.99
CA LYS A 187 10.96 1.08 44.12
C LYS A 187 11.62 0.69 42.78
N GLU A 188 10.92 0.72 41.64
CA GLU A 188 11.50 0.48 40.31
C GLU A 188 12.11 1.74 39.69
N ALA A 189 11.79 2.92 40.20
CA ALA A 189 12.42 4.18 39.81
C ALA A 189 13.95 4.13 40.02
N GLN A 190 14.43 3.44 41.05
CA GLN A 190 15.88 3.33 41.33
C GLN A 190 16.60 2.35 40.40
N GLY A 191 15.95 1.23 40.03
CA GLY A 191 16.47 0.28 39.04
C GLY A 191 16.46 0.86 37.62
N ASN A 192 15.40 1.57 37.26
CA ASN A 192 15.28 2.23 35.96
C ASN A 192 16.27 3.40 35.82
N THR A 193 16.47 4.21 36.87
CA THR A 193 17.49 5.27 36.86
C THR A 193 18.92 4.71 36.78
N ALA A 194 19.24 3.63 37.48
CA ALA A 194 20.55 2.98 37.37
C ALA A 194 20.80 2.43 35.95
N LEU A 195 19.79 1.81 35.34
CA LEU A 195 19.86 1.34 33.95
C LEU A 195 19.94 2.50 32.95
N GLN A 196 19.22 3.59 33.18
CA GLN A 196 19.28 4.79 32.35
C GLN A 196 20.65 5.46 32.41
N VAL A 197 21.24 5.58 33.61
CA VAL A 197 22.61 6.10 33.80
C VAL A 197 23.63 5.19 33.13
N ARG A 198 23.50 3.87 33.26
CA ARG A 198 24.38 2.90 32.59
C ARG A 198 24.26 2.99 31.07
N ASN A 199 23.05 3.07 30.53
CA ASN A 199 22.82 3.20 29.09
C ASN A 199 23.37 4.52 28.55
N LYS A 200 23.22 5.62 29.28
CA LYS A 200 23.82 6.91 28.92
C LYS A 200 25.34 6.83 28.93
N SER A 201 25.93 6.23 29.95
CA SER A 201 27.38 6.02 30.04
C SER A 201 27.92 5.17 28.88
N LEU A 202 27.22 4.09 28.54
CA LEU A 202 27.56 3.23 27.39
C LEU A 202 27.44 3.98 26.05
N ALA A 203 26.39 4.79 25.88
CA ALA A 203 26.22 5.63 24.69
C ALA A 203 27.36 6.65 24.56
N ASP A 204 27.74 7.31 25.66
CA ASP A 204 28.87 8.25 25.68
C ASP A 204 30.20 7.54 25.40
N GLN A 205 30.38 6.31 25.88
CA GLN A 205 31.57 5.51 25.60
C GLN A 205 31.63 5.06 24.13
N LEU A 206 30.49 4.69 23.55
CA LEU A 206 30.38 4.34 22.14
C LEU A 206 30.68 5.55 21.25
N MET A 207 30.11 6.72 21.56
CA MET A 207 30.38 7.96 20.83
C MET A 207 31.85 8.38 20.90
N ARG A 208 32.48 8.26 22.07
CA ARG A 208 33.92 8.48 22.24
C ARG A 208 34.75 7.51 21.40
N SER A 209 34.41 6.23 21.41
CA SER A 209 35.12 5.19 20.63
C SER A 209 34.97 5.43 19.13
N LEU A 210 33.76 5.77 18.68
CA LEU A 210 33.47 6.07 17.28
C LEU A 210 34.17 7.36 16.81
N ASN A 211 34.23 8.38 17.66
CA ASN A 211 35.01 9.59 17.37
C ASN A 211 36.52 9.29 17.33
N GLY A 212 37.02 8.47 18.26
CA GLY A 212 38.41 8.01 18.27
C GLY A 212 38.78 7.26 16.98
N TYR A 213 37.91 6.35 16.52
CA TYR A 213 38.09 5.66 15.25
C TYR A 213 38.09 6.62 14.05
N ARG A 214 37.19 7.61 14.01
CA ARG A 214 37.18 8.64 12.96
C ARG A 214 38.47 9.46 12.93
N ILE A 215 38.99 9.85 14.09
CA ILE A 215 40.26 10.59 14.20
C ILE A 215 41.42 9.70 13.72
N MET A 216 41.48 8.45 14.16
CA MET A 216 42.53 7.52 13.75
C MET A 216 42.48 7.24 12.24
N LYS A 217 41.28 7.08 11.66
CA LYS A 217 41.10 6.95 10.21
C LYS A 217 41.64 8.16 9.45
N ARG A 218 41.40 9.39 9.95
CA ARG A 218 41.93 10.61 9.34
C ARG A 218 43.46 10.66 9.43
N LYS A 219 44.03 10.38 10.60
CA LYS A 219 45.49 10.33 10.79
C LYS A 219 46.17 9.28 9.90
N LEU A 220 45.52 8.13 9.72
CA LEU A 220 46.02 7.08 8.82
C LEU A 220 46.04 7.56 7.36
N ALA A 221 45.00 8.28 6.92
CA ALA A 221 44.97 8.88 5.59
C ALA A 221 46.05 9.94 5.41
N GLU A 222 46.22 10.84 6.38
CA GLU A 222 47.28 11.85 6.39
C GLU A 222 48.68 11.21 6.33
N ALA A 223 48.93 10.17 7.13
CA ALA A 223 50.21 9.45 7.11
C ALA A 223 50.44 8.71 5.78
N HIS A 224 49.40 8.17 5.15
CA HIS A 224 49.51 7.54 3.84
C HIS A 224 49.81 8.58 2.74
N GLU A 225 49.20 9.76 2.79
CA GLU A 225 49.48 10.86 1.87
C GLU A 225 50.92 11.38 2.04
N GLU A 226 51.37 11.58 3.28
CA GLU A 226 52.76 11.98 3.56
C GLU A 226 53.76 10.91 3.09
N ASN A 227 53.48 9.62 3.33
CA ASN A 227 54.33 8.54 2.84
C ASN A 227 54.39 8.51 1.31
N PHE A 228 53.25 8.71 0.63
CA PHE A 228 53.21 8.80 -0.82
C PHE A 228 54.04 9.99 -1.35
N LEU A 229 53.92 11.17 -0.73
CA LEU A 229 54.72 12.33 -1.08
C LEU A 229 56.22 12.07 -0.87
N MET A 230 56.60 11.45 0.25
CA MET A 230 57.98 11.09 0.55
C MET A 230 58.55 10.05 -0.42
N GLN A 231 57.76 9.05 -0.84
CA GLN A 231 58.17 8.09 -1.85
C GLN A 231 58.43 8.78 -3.20
N SER A 232 57.55 9.69 -3.60
CA SER A 232 57.70 10.47 -4.84
C SER A 232 58.96 11.34 -4.82
N THR A 233 59.22 12.06 -3.72
CA THR A 233 60.46 12.85 -3.60
C THR A 233 61.71 11.99 -3.56
N MET A 234 61.66 10.84 -2.88
CA MET A 234 62.77 9.89 -2.84
C MET A 234 63.05 9.28 -4.22
N GLU A 235 62.02 9.00 -5.02
CA GLU A 235 62.17 8.54 -6.40
C GLU A 235 62.83 9.62 -7.27
N GLU A 236 62.40 10.88 -7.18
CA GLU A 236 63.01 11.99 -7.90
C GLU A 236 64.50 12.17 -7.54
N ILE A 237 64.81 12.14 -6.25
CA ILE A 237 66.20 12.20 -5.77
C ILE A 237 66.99 10.99 -6.27
N GLY A 238 66.39 9.80 -6.26
CA GLY A 238 67.00 8.57 -6.78
C GLY A 238 67.36 8.68 -8.26
N ILE A 239 66.48 9.27 -9.08
CA ILE A 239 66.76 9.55 -10.50
C ILE A 239 67.93 10.53 -10.62
N LYS A 240 67.92 11.65 -9.88
CA LYS A 240 68.97 12.67 -9.93
C LYS A 240 70.35 12.11 -9.53
N VAL A 241 70.40 11.33 -8.45
CA VAL A 241 71.62 10.63 -8.00
C VAL A 241 72.08 9.60 -9.03
N GLY A 242 71.15 8.87 -9.66
CA GLY A 242 71.47 7.94 -10.74
C GLY A 242 72.14 8.63 -11.92
N VAL A 243 71.63 9.80 -12.33
CA VAL A 243 72.21 10.62 -13.40
C VAL A 243 73.60 11.12 -13.04
N SER A 244 73.81 11.68 -11.84
CA SER A 244 75.13 12.19 -11.43
C SER A 244 76.17 11.07 -11.27
N LEU A 245 75.78 9.90 -10.74
CA LEU A 245 76.66 8.74 -10.69
C LEU A 245 77.04 8.22 -12.08
N GLU A 246 76.12 8.30 -13.05
CA GLU A 246 76.41 7.95 -14.45
C GLU A 246 77.42 8.94 -15.08
N LYS A 247 77.30 10.25 -14.81
CA LYS A 247 78.30 11.26 -15.21
C LYS A 247 79.70 10.89 -14.67
N ILE A 248 79.80 10.60 -13.36
CA ILE A 248 81.07 10.20 -12.72
C ILE A 248 81.62 8.89 -13.30
N ARG A 249 80.76 7.91 -13.60
CA ARG A 249 81.15 6.64 -14.21
C ARG A 249 81.72 6.84 -15.63
N LYS A 250 81.06 7.64 -16.47
CA LYS A 250 81.53 7.99 -17.81
C LYS A 250 82.87 8.69 -17.78
N TYR A 251 83.04 9.65 -16.87
CA TYR A 251 84.33 10.29 -16.64
C TYR A 251 85.43 9.28 -16.29
N ARG A 252 85.18 8.37 -15.32
CA ARG A 252 86.15 7.32 -14.95
C ARG A 252 86.55 6.43 -16.13
N GLN A 253 85.63 6.21 -17.08
CA GLN A 253 85.88 5.43 -18.30
C GLN A 253 86.64 6.22 -19.38
N ASN A 254 86.60 7.55 -19.35
CA ASN A 254 87.23 8.45 -20.32
C ASN A 254 88.58 9.05 -19.86
N HIS A 255 89.02 8.74 -18.63
CA HIS A 255 90.20 9.34 -17.96
C HIS A 255 91.58 9.10 -18.65
N ASP A 256 91.63 8.61 -19.88
CA ASP A 256 92.89 8.50 -20.62
C ASP A 256 93.25 9.77 -21.42
N GLU A 257 92.35 10.76 -21.62
CA GLU A 257 92.64 11.91 -22.51
C GLU A 257 92.06 13.28 -22.03
N HIS A 258 92.94 14.17 -21.52
CA HIS A 258 92.82 15.65 -21.41
C HIS A 258 92.11 16.34 -20.20
N SER A 259 92.63 17.55 -19.89
CA SER A 259 92.54 18.27 -18.59
C SER A 259 91.36 19.24 -18.42
N GLU A 260 90.49 19.43 -19.43
CA GLU A 260 89.32 20.31 -19.31
C GLU A 260 88.10 19.63 -18.65
N GLU A 261 88.14 18.31 -18.46
CA GLU A 261 87.02 17.51 -17.93
C GLU A 261 86.92 17.49 -16.39
N LEU A 262 87.89 18.03 -15.66
CA LEU A 262 87.87 18.08 -14.18
C LEU A 262 86.74 18.96 -13.63
N ALA A 263 86.34 20.00 -14.38
CA ALA A 263 85.27 20.91 -13.98
C ALA A 263 83.88 20.22 -13.94
N ASP A 264 83.63 19.24 -14.84
CA ASP A 264 82.36 18.50 -14.90
C ASP A 264 82.21 17.51 -13.72
N ILE A 265 83.33 16.98 -13.21
CA ILE A 265 83.33 16.14 -12.01
C ILE A 265 83.09 16.97 -10.76
N GLU A 266 83.77 18.11 -10.65
CA GLU A 266 83.62 19.02 -9.51
C GLU A 266 82.18 19.55 -9.46
N GLU A 267 81.56 19.78 -10.63
CA GLU A 267 80.12 20.06 -10.77
C GLU A 267 79.27 18.86 -10.31
N GLY A 268 79.54 17.63 -10.76
CA GLY A 268 78.81 16.43 -10.33
C GLY A 268 78.93 16.11 -8.83
N ILE A 269 80.09 16.36 -8.22
CA ILE A 269 80.31 16.25 -6.77
C ILE A 269 79.54 17.37 -6.04
N SER A 270 79.60 18.59 -6.55
CA SER A 270 78.85 19.73 -5.98
C SER A 270 77.33 19.53 -6.04
N GLU A 271 76.81 18.96 -7.14
CA GLU A 271 75.40 18.58 -7.29
C GLU A 271 74.99 17.55 -6.21
N LEU A 272 75.81 16.51 -5.98
CA LEU A 272 75.58 15.50 -4.96
C LEU A 272 75.61 16.09 -3.54
N GLU A 273 76.59 16.95 -3.25
CA GLU A 273 76.72 17.62 -1.95
C GLU A 273 75.53 18.55 -1.66
N HIS A 274 75.06 19.29 -2.67
CA HIS A 274 73.87 20.13 -2.55
C HIS A 274 72.62 19.30 -2.28
N MET A 275 72.43 18.16 -2.97
CA MET A 275 71.30 17.26 -2.72
C MET A 275 71.33 16.65 -1.31
N LEU A 276 72.51 16.21 -0.84
CA LEU A 276 72.71 15.72 0.53
C LEU A 276 72.37 16.79 1.57
N LYS A 277 72.74 18.05 1.33
CA LYS A 277 72.43 19.17 2.21
C LYS A 277 70.93 19.48 2.26
N CYS A 278 70.18 19.28 1.18
CA CYS A 278 68.73 19.41 1.19
C CYS A 278 68.03 18.37 2.08
N LEU A 279 68.59 17.17 2.22
CA LEU A 279 68.04 16.11 3.08
C LEU A 279 68.23 16.41 4.57
N ASP A 280 69.37 16.97 4.97
CA ASP A 280 69.71 17.28 6.38
C ASP A 280 68.81 18.39 7.00
N VAL A 281 68.11 19.18 6.18
CA VAL A 281 67.21 20.25 6.65
C VAL A 281 65.78 19.74 6.92
N GLY A 282 65.41 18.56 6.42
CA GLY A 282 64.06 17.97 6.59
C GLY A 282 63.76 17.49 8.01
N ASP A 283 64.76 16.97 8.72
CA ASP A 283 64.59 16.29 10.00
C ASP A 283 64.29 17.24 11.18
N ARG A 284 64.60 18.53 11.07
CA ARG A 284 64.42 19.49 12.18
C ARG A 284 63.01 20.06 12.31
N LYS A 285 62.12 19.88 11.32
CA LYS A 285 60.77 20.49 11.33
C LYS A 285 59.63 19.58 11.78
N GLN A 286 59.83 18.27 11.94
CA GLN A 286 58.77 17.32 12.30
C GLN A 286 58.74 16.87 13.77
N GLY A 287 59.67 17.35 14.60
CA GLY A 287 59.68 17.06 16.02
C GLY A 287 58.78 18.00 16.83
N ILE A 288 57.86 17.42 17.62
CA ILE A 288 57.05 17.99 18.72
C ILE A 288 55.56 18.15 18.38
N LYS A 289 54.83 17.05 18.48
CA LYS A 289 53.54 17.02 19.21
C LYS A 289 53.54 15.83 20.17
N LYS A 290 54.02 16.10 21.38
CA LYS A 290 53.84 15.25 22.57
C LYS A 290 52.33 15.20 22.87
N VAL A 291 51.68 14.06 22.61
CA VAL A 291 50.33 13.80 23.09
C VAL A 291 50.44 13.07 24.41
N GLU A 292 50.07 13.76 25.47
CA GLU A 292 49.94 13.23 26.82
C GLU A 292 48.79 12.20 26.92
N SER A 293 49.07 11.21 27.79
CA SER A 293 48.16 10.38 28.60
C SER A 293 46.98 9.66 27.92
N SER A 294 47.24 8.40 27.55
CA SER A 294 46.22 7.35 27.49
C SER A 294 45.69 7.00 28.90
N PRO A 295 44.37 6.92 29.13
CA PRO A 295 43.86 6.27 30.33
C PRO A 295 43.94 4.74 30.16
N LYS A 296 44.58 4.06 31.12
CA LYS A 296 44.59 2.59 31.24
C LYS A 296 43.15 2.08 31.30
N ILE A 297 42.74 1.32 30.29
CA ILE A 297 41.50 0.54 30.31
C ILE A 297 41.76 -0.68 31.19
N ALA A 298 41.22 -0.68 32.40
CA ALA A 298 41.22 -1.85 33.27
C ALA A 298 40.23 -2.90 32.73
N ALA A 299 40.70 -4.14 32.61
CA ALA A 299 39.88 -5.29 32.23
C ALA A 299 38.80 -5.57 33.30
N PRO A 300 37.56 -5.91 32.91
CA PRO A 300 36.53 -6.30 33.87
C PRO A 300 36.85 -7.68 34.46
N LYS A 301 36.78 -7.78 35.79
CA LYS A 301 36.93 -9.05 36.54
C LYS A 301 35.79 -10.02 36.19
N PRO A 302 36.05 -11.34 36.14
CA PRO A 302 35.01 -12.33 35.96
C PRO A 302 34.11 -12.40 37.21
N ILE A 303 32.80 -12.45 36.97
CA ILE A 303 31.79 -12.72 37.99
C ILE A 303 31.83 -14.24 38.23
N ALA A 304 32.18 -14.64 39.46
CA ALA A 304 32.10 -16.03 39.90
C ALA A 304 30.64 -16.48 39.97
N ALA A 305 30.41 -17.74 39.57
CA ALA A 305 29.13 -18.45 39.62
C ALA A 305 28.64 -18.68 41.06
#